data_AF-A0A1F6EGG1-F1
#
_entry.id   AF-A0A1F6EGG1-F1
#
_cell.length_a   1.000
_cell.length_b   1.000
_cell.length_c   1.000
_cell.angle_alpha   90.00
_cell.angle_beta   90.00
_cell.angle_gamma   90.00
#
_symmetry.space_group_name_H-M   'P 1'
#
loop_
_entity.id
_entity.type
_entity.pdbx_description
1 polymer ?
#
loop_
_entity_poly.entity_id
_entity_poly.type
_entity_poly.pdbx_seq_one_letter_code
_entity_poly.pdbx_strand_id
1 'polypeptide(L)'
;MEEKYLPRQKGGRWAISREIGGRWLALIQDTPVDDPADAALVLWELGIELRLKNIRRYFPARRKGRCPTLELLELFAKLGSEKKEKCGV
;
A
#
# COMPACT_ATOMS: atom_id res chain seq x y z
N MET A 1 -1.79 -6.97 22.02
CA MET A 1 -2.01 -7.78 20.81
C MET A 1 -2.23 -6.77 19.69
N GLU A 2 -1.25 -6.54 18.82
CA GLU A 2 -1.40 -5.55 17.73
C GLU A 2 -2.39 -6.09 16.69
N GLU A 3 -3.56 -5.45 16.58
CA GLU A 3 -4.57 -5.78 15.58
C GLU A 3 -4.00 -5.54 14.16
N LYS A 4 -3.83 -6.61 13.39
CA LYS A 4 -3.47 -6.51 11.97
C LYS A 4 -4.72 -6.13 11.16
N TYR A 5 -4.84 -4.84 10.84
CA TYR A 5 -5.95 -4.22 10.08
C TYR A 5 -6.00 -4.54 8.57
N LEU A 6 -5.47 -5.69 8.14
CA LEU A 6 -5.53 -6.07 6.73
C LEU A 6 -6.69 -7.07 6.55
N PRO A 7 -7.74 -6.77 5.77
CA PRO A 7 -8.71 -7.80 5.39
C PRO A 7 -8.05 -8.85 4.50
N ARG A 8 -8.22 -10.13 4.87
CA ARG A 8 -7.73 -11.27 4.09
C ARG A 8 -8.67 -11.52 2.90
N GLN A 9 -8.14 -11.53 1.69
CA GLN A 9 -8.86 -11.83 0.45
C GLN A 9 -8.84 -13.34 0.13
N LYS A 10 -9.77 -13.80 -0.73
CA LYS A 10 -9.76 -15.17 -1.28
C LYS A 10 -8.40 -15.46 -1.93
N GLY A 11 -7.82 -16.61 -1.60
CA GLY A 11 -6.48 -17.01 -2.07
C GLY A 11 -5.30 -16.59 -1.17
N GLY A 12 -5.56 -16.10 0.04
CA GLY A 12 -4.52 -15.84 1.04
C GLY A 12 -3.74 -14.53 0.85
N ARG A 13 -4.22 -13.65 -0.01
CA ARG A 13 -3.66 -12.32 -0.25
C ARG A 13 -4.26 -11.31 0.71
N TRP A 14 -3.52 -10.24 1.00
CA TRP A 14 -4.02 -9.12 1.79
C TRP A 14 -4.39 -7.96 0.87
N ALA A 15 -5.40 -7.20 1.27
CA ALA A 15 -5.82 -6.00 0.56
C ALA A 15 -5.99 -4.84 1.53
N ILE A 16 -5.82 -3.63 1.03
CA ILE A 16 -6.10 -2.39 1.76
C ILE A 16 -6.56 -1.33 0.79
N SER A 17 -7.49 -0.48 1.22
CA SER A 17 -7.87 0.69 0.47
C SER A 17 -7.84 1.93 1.34
N ARG A 18 -7.45 3.06 0.74
CA ARG A 18 -7.30 4.35 1.42
C ARG A 18 -7.56 5.48 0.43
N GLU A 19 -8.08 6.59 0.94
CA GLU A 19 -8.06 7.86 0.23
C GLU A 19 -6.73 8.58 0.45
N ILE A 20 -6.10 9.01 -0.64
CA ILE A 20 -4.82 9.72 -0.66
C ILE A 20 -4.92 10.86 -1.66
N GLY A 21 -4.67 12.10 -1.21
CA GLY A 21 -4.68 13.27 -2.09
C GLY A 21 -5.98 13.44 -2.89
N GLY A 22 -7.13 13.05 -2.32
CA GLY A 22 -8.44 13.08 -2.98
C GLY A 22 -8.69 11.94 -3.98
N ARG A 23 -7.81 10.93 -4.04
CA ARG A 23 -7.98 9.72 -4.86
C ARG A 23 -8.12 8.48 -3.99
N TRP A 24 -9.06 7.60 -4.35
CA TRP A 24 -9.19 6.30 -3.70
C TRP A 24 -8.20 5.30 -4.32
N LEU A 25 -7.34 4.72 -3.50
CA LEU A 25 -6.38 3.69 -3.91
C LEU A 25 -6.73 2.36 -3.26
N ALA A 26 -6.80 1.31 -4.06
CA ALA A 26 -6.97 -0.07 -3.60
C ALA A 26 -5.73 -0.89 -3.97
N LEU A 27 -5.01 -1.37 -2.95
CA LEU A 27 -3.82 -2.19 -3.12
C LEU A 27 -4.13 -3.63 -2.71
N ILE A 28 -3.81 -4.57 -3.58
CA ILE A 28 -3.95 -6.01 -3.32
C ILE A 28 -2.59 -6.65 -3.51
N GLN A 29 -2.13 -7.39 -2.49
CA GLN A 29 -0.84 -8.06 -2.51
C GLN A 29 -0.68 -8.91 -3.78
N ASP A 30 0.51 -8.84 -4.40
CA ASP A 30 0.88 -9.60 -5.59
C ASP A 30 -0.04 -9.38 -6.81
N THR A 31 -0.89 -8.34 -6.76
CA THR A 31 -1.75 -7.90 -7.87
C THR A 31 -1.16 -6.62 -8.47
N PRO A 32 -1.10 -6.49 -9.81
CA PRO A 32 -0.61 -5.27 -10.43
C PRO A 32 -1.40 -4.05 -9.95
N VAL A 33 -0.71 -2.93 -9.71
CA VAL A 33 -1.37 -1.63 -9.56
C VAL A 33 -2.01 -1.22 -10.89
N ASP A 34 -3.16 -0.57 -10.83
CA ASP A 34 -3.91 -0.14 -12.01
C ASP A 34 -3.18 0.99 -12.76
N ASP A 35 -2.68 1.99 -12.01
CA ASP A 35 -1.86 3.08 -12.53
C ASP A 35 -0.42 2.97 -11.97
N PRO A 36 0.63 2.92 -12.82
CA PRO A 36 2.02 2.96 -12.38
C PRO A 36 2.36 4.16 -11.48
N ALA A 37 1.64 5.28 -11.61
CA ALA A 37 1.82 6.47 -10.77
C ALA A 37 1.39 6.22 -9.32
N ASP A 38 0.48 5.27 -9.07
CA ASP A 38 0.02 4.93 -7.71
C ASP A 38 1.16 4.39 -6.85
N ALA A 39 2.11 3.68 -7.46
CA ALA A 39 3.29 3.18 -6.75
C ALA A 39 4.16 4.33 -6.21
N ALA A 40 4.31 5.41 -6.98
CA ALA A 40 5.06 6.58 -6.55
C ALA A 40 4.31 7.36 -5.46
N LEU A 41 3.00 7.54 -5.63
CA LEU A 41 2.13 8.23 -4.68
C LEU A 41 2.11 7.53 -3.32
N VAL A 42 2.01 6.21 -3.31
CA VAL A 42 2.03 5.41 -2.07
C VAL A 42 3.37 5.55 -1.34
N LEU A 43 4.50 5.50 -2.05
CA LEU A 43 5.81 5.68 -1.43
C LEU A 43 5.98 7.09 -0.85
N TRP A 44 5.52 8.11 -1.58
CA TRP A 44 5.53 9.49 -1.12
C TRP A 44 4.78 9.66 0.20
N GLU A 45 3.56 9.13 0.29
CA GLU A 45 2.71 9.24 1.48
C GLU A 45 3.25 8.45 2.68
N LEU A 46 4.00 7.39 2.42
CA LEU A 46 4.71 6.64 3.45
C LEU A 46 6.00 7.34 3.91
N GLY A 47 6.34 8.51 3.35
CA GLY A 47 7.62 9.19 3.60
C GLY A 47 8.83 8.41 3.07
N ILE A 48 8.61 7.47 2.15
CA ILE A 48 9.66 6.65 1.54
C ILE A 48 10.17 7.38 0.30
N GLU A 49 11.47 7.65 0.29
CA GLU A 49 12.12 8.33 -0.83
C GLU A 49 11.87 7.60 -2.17
N LEU A 50 11.50 8.35 -3.20
CA LEU A 50 11.19 7.82 -4.53
C LEU A 50 12.47 7.42 -5.28
N ARG A 51 13.08 6.30 -4.88
CA ARG A 51 14.23 5.69 -5.55
C ARG A 51 13.83 4.38 -6.21
N LEU A 52 14.45 4.06 -7.35
CA LEU A 52 14.20 2.80 -8.07
C LEU A 52 14.37 1.56 -7.18
N LYS A 53 15.30 1.58 -6.22
CA LYS A 53 15.49 0.50 -5.23
C LYS A 53 14.26 0.29 -4.35
N ASN A 54 13.61 1.36 -3.91
CA ASN A 54 12.44 1.32 -3.04
C ASN A 54 11.21 0.87 -3.85
N ILE A 55 11.06 1.38 -5.07
CA ILE A 55 10.00 0.91 -5.98
C ILE A 55 10.19 -0.59 -6.27
N ARG A 56 11.41 -1.08 -6.51
CA ARG A 56 11.66 -2.53 -6.72
C ARG A 56 11.39 -3.38 -5.47
N ARG A 57 11.67 -2.85 -4.28
CA ARG A 57 11.42 -3.54 -3.00
C ARG A 57 9.93 -3.67 -2.70
N TYR A 58 9.20 -2.56 -2.77
CA TYR A 58 7.80 -2.48 -2.33
C TYR A 58 6.79 -2.76 -3.44
N PHE A 59 7.20 -2.54 -4.69
CA PHE A 59 6.43 -2.75 -5.91
C PHE A 59 7.25 -3.56 -6.95
N PRO A 60 7.66 -4.80 -6.63
CA PRO A 60 8.39 -5.65 -7.57
C PRO A 60 7.61 -5.87 -8.86
N ALA A 61 8.32 -5.89 -9.99
CA ALA A 61 7.73 -6.20 -11.29
C ALA A 61 7.40 -7.71 -11.37
N ARG A 62 6.17 -8.01 -11.77
CA ARG A 62 5.65 -9.34 -12.11
C ARG A 62 5.10 -9.32 -13.53
N ARG A 63 4.61 -10.47 -14.03
CA ARG A 63 4.17 -10.67 -15.42
C ARG A 63 3.29 -9.55 -16.01
N LYS A 64 2.44 -8.91 -15.21
CA LYS A 64 1.45 -7.93 -15.65
C LYS A 64 1.69 -6.50 -15.15
N GLY A 65 2.81 -6.23 -14.48
CA GLY A 65 3.08 -4.92 -13.89
C GLY A 65 3.72 -5.01 -12.52
N ARG A 66 3.78 -3.89 -11.82
CA ARG A 66 4.33 -3.85 -10.46
C ARG A 66 3.26 -4.19 -9.43
N CYS A 67 3.59 -5.09 -8.51
CA CYS A 67 2.65 -5.55 -7.49
C CYS A 67 3.10 -5.13 -6.10
N PRO A 68 2.21 -4.69 -5.21
CA PRO A 68 2.56 -4.33 -3.85
C PRO A 68 2.94 -5.59 -3.03
N THR A 69 3.95 -5.46 -2.18
CA THR A 69 4.34 -6.50 -1.22
C THR A 69 3.51 -6.45 0.05
N LEU A 70 3.49 -7.54 0.83
CA LEU A 70 2.87 -7.54 2.15
C LEU A 70 3.47 -6.47 3.08
N GLU A 71 4.80 -6.33 3.07
CA GLU A 71 5.52 -5.30 3.85
C GLU A 71 4.97 -3.90 3.54
N LEU A 72 4.77 -3.59 2.26
CA LEU A 72 4.18 -2.32 1.85
C LEU A 72 2.76 -2.16 2.40
N LEU A 73 1.92 -3.19 2.29
CA LEU A 73 0.54 -3.12 2.77
C LEU A 73 0.49 -2.88 4.29
N GLU A 74 1.40 -3.49 5.05
CA GLU A 74 1.50 -3.27 6.50
C GLU A 74 1.93 -1.83 6.83
N LEU A 75 2.90 -1.27 6.11
CA LEU A 75 3.28 0.15 6.26
C LEU A 75 2.10 1.09 5.91
N PHE A 76 1.41 0.79 4.82
CA PHE A 76 0.24 1.54 4.36
C PHE A 76 -0.96 1.42 5.31
N ALA A 77 -1.08 0.29 6.00
CA ALA A 77 -2.04 0.13 7.09
C ALA A 77 -1.73 1.08 8.24
N LYS A 78 -0.47 1.17 8.67
CA LYS A 78 -0.04 2.05 9.77
C LYS A 78 -0.30 3.52 9.48
N LEU A 79 -0.01 3.99 8.26
CA LEU A 79 -0.24 5.38 7.86
C LEU A 79 -1.65 5.88 8.20
N GLY A 80 -2.66 5.05 7.92
CA GLY A 80 -4.03 5.45 8.20
C GLY A 80 -4.54 5.11 9.60
N SER A 81 -3.78 4.37 10.41
CA SER A 81 -4.03 4.31 11.86
C SER A 81 -3.53 5.60 12.53
N GLU A 82 -2.36 6.11 12.12
CA GLU A 82 -1.84 7.40 12.60
C GLU A 82 -2.73 8.58 12.18
N LYS A 83 -3.27 8.57 10.96
CA LYS A 83 -4.26 9.58 10.52
C LYS A 83 -5.57 9.52 11.34
N LYS A 84 -6.04 8.32 11.73
CA LYS A 84 -7.24 8.18 12.57
C LYS A 84 -7.00 8.70 13.99
N GLU A 85 -5.87 8.35 14.59
CA GLU A 85 -5.50 8.79 15.94
C GLU A 85 -5.36 10.32 16.02
N LYS A 86 -4.79 10.96 14.98
CA LYS A 86 -4.71 12.43 14.89
C LYS A 86 -6.05 13.12 14.66
N CYS A 87 -7.01 12.46 14.01
CA CYS A 87 -8.33 13.02 13.74
C CYS A 87 -9.36 12.75 14.86
N GLY A 88 -8.99 12.07 15.94
CA GLY A 88 -9.84 11.91 17.14
C GLY A 88 -11.16 11.20 16.87
N VAL A 89 -11.14 10.10 16.09
CA VAL A 89 -12.30 9.22 15.87
C VAL A 89 -12.15 7.93 16.65
#